data_AF-A0A1M2VCP5-F1
#
_entry.id   AF-A0A1M2VCP5-F1
#
_cell.length_a   1.000
_cell.length_b   1.000
_cell.length_c   1.000
_cell.angle_alpha   90.00
_cell.angle_beta   90.00
_cell.angle_gamma   90.00
#
_symmetry.space_group_name_H-M   'P 1'
#
loop_
_entity.id
_entity.type
_entity.pdbx_description
1 polymer ?
#
loop_
_entity_poly.entity_id
_entity_poly.type
_entity_poly.pdbx_seq_one_letter_code
_entity_poly.pdbx_strand_id
1 'polypeptide(L)'
;MYVAVTGDSRAVAGVYEETDDGKGTWRVEVLTEDQTGRNPNELKRLQSEHPADEAQSVVRNGRILGGLEPSRAFGDARYKWPREVQEVLNKAFLEPRGESMRAAPPTLKTPPYVIPTPVVTHRPLTFLPLPSDASTPAPRSALRFLVLATDGLWDELSNEDVVALVGGHLAGLRGTIPKAELAQRVPTVAGSAGVDGKEKAVRSTQRGSWAFEDDNVGTHLIRNALGSGDAEHLQKLVSIPAPHSRRFRDDITVTVVWWEDGREAQAQAERVAVAPGQAGEQAKAKL
;
A
#
# COMPACT_ATOMS: atom_id res chain seq x y z
N MET A 1 12.30 12.12 0.32
CA MET A 1 11.18 11.36 -0.27
C MET A 1 9.92 11.62 0.54
N TYR A 2 8.82 11.96 -0.13
CA TYR A 2 7.52 12.15 0.49
C TYR A 2 6.58 11.03 0.04
N VAL A 3 5.85 10.45 0.97
CA VAL A 3 4.82 9.43 0.70
C VAL A 3 3.51 9.93 1.28
N ALA A 4 2.49 10.05 0.45
CA ALA A 4 1.16 10.49 0.84
C ALA A 4 0.17 9.33 0.65
N VAL A 5 -0.51 8.91 1.71
CA VAL A 5 -1.45 7.78 1.68
C VAL A 5 -2.88 8.22 2.03
N THR A 6 -3.83 7.80 1.21
CA THR A 6 -5.27 7.92 1.41
C THR A 6 -5.90 6.54 1.17
N GLY A 7 -6.15 5.78 2.25
CA GLY A 7 -6.71 4.43 2.21
C GLY A 7 -5.84 3.38 2.90
N ASP A 8 -6.03 2.13 2.53
CA ASP A 8 -5.41 0.92 3.07
C ASP A 8 -4.41 0.25 2.10
N SER A 9 -4.01 0.97 1.06
CA SER A 9 -2.75 0.66 0.34
C SER A 9 -1.55 1.05 1.18
N ARG A 10 -0.39 0.43 0.92
CA ARG A 10 0.81 0.62 1.74
C ARG A 10 2.09 0.79 0.94
N ALA A 11 2.98 1.59 1.52
CA ALA A 11 4.35 1.81 1.08
C ALA A 11 5.35 1.21 2.07
N VAL A 12 6.23 0.33 1.60
CA VAL A 12 7.29 -0.32 2.40
C VAL A 12 8.62 -0.16 1.71
N ALA A 13 9.64 0.31 2.43
CA ALA A 13 10.99 0.45 1.94
C ALA A 13 11.91 -0.68 2.43
N GLY A 14 12.77 -1.15 1.54
CA GLY A 14 13.88 -2.04 1.84
C GLY A 14 15.17 -1.26 2.03
N VAL A 15 15.71 -1.28 3.24
CA VAL A 15 17.01 -0.67 3.56
C VAL A 15 18.04 -1.78 3.75
N TYR A 16 19.10 -1.76 2.96
CA TYR A 16 20.20 -2.71 3.09
C TYR A 16 21.21 -2.17 4.11
N GLU A 17 21.50 -2.98 5.13
CA GLU A 17 22.45 -2.68 6.19
C GLU A 17 23.62 -3.67 6.10
N GLU A 18 24.79 -3.18 5.72
CA GLU A 18 26.04 -3.94 5.71
C GLU A 18 26.49 -4.22 7.14
N THR A 19 26.77 -5.49 7.43
CA THR A 19 27.36 -5.94 8.68
C THR A 19 28.88 -6.00 8.56
N ASP A 20 29.58 -5.94 9.70
CA ASP A 20 31.05 -5.94 9.73
C ASP A 20 31.69 -7.19 9.09
N ASP A 21 30.92 -8.29 9.00
CA ASP A 21 31.31 -9.55 8.36
C ASP A 21 31.24 -9.50 6.82
N GLY A 22 30.90 -8.36 6.22
CA GLY A 22 30.71 -8.20 4.77
C GLY A 22 29.43 -8.86 4.23
N LYS A 23 28.59 -9.39 5.12
CA LYS A 23 27.21 -9.78 4.83
C LYS A 23 26.31 -8.57 5.06
N GLY A 24 25.03 -8.65 4.69
CA GLY A 24 24.10 -7.58 5.00
C GLY A 24 22.72 -8.09 5.31
N THR A 25 21.96 -7.25 6.01
CA THR A 25 20.61 -7.52 6.48
C THR A 25 19.66 -6.48 5.90
N TRP A 26 18.44 -6.88 5.59
CA TRP A 26 17.42 -5.98 5.09
C TRP A 26 16.55 -5.47 6.23
N ARG A 27 16.67 -4.19 6.56
CA ARG A 27 15.72 -3.52 7.45
C ARG A 27 14.45 -3.14 6.69
N VAL A 28 13.32 -3.56 7.25
CA VAL A 28 11.97 -3.33 6.73
C VAL A 28 11.43 -2.03 7.33
N GLU A 29 11.18 -1.02 6.50
CA GLU A 29 10.62 0.26 6.92
C GLU A 29 9.24 0.47 6.31
N VAL A 30 8.18 0.25 7.08
CA VAL A 30 6.82 0.62 6.68
C VAL A 30 6.68 2.15 6.77
N LEU A 31 6.32 2.79 5.66
CA LEU A 31 6.29 4.25 5.53
C LEU A 31 4.89 4.86 5.70
N THR A 32 3.86 4.02 5.70
CA THR A 32 2.45 4.42 5.76
C THR A 32 1.70 3.52 6.73
N GLU A 33 0.73 4.08 7.45
CA GLU A 33 -0.22 3.30 8.24
C GLU A 33 -1.48 3.04 7.41
N ASP A 34 -2.01 1.82 7.47
CA ASP A 34 -3.28 1.53 6.81
C ASP A 34 -4.39 2.34 7.48
N GLN A 35 -5.20 3.04 6.67
CA GLN A 35 -6.24 3.91 7.18
C GLN A 35 -7.57 3.18 7.17
N THR A 36 -7.80 2.32 8.16
CA THR A 36 -9.05 1.57 8.37
C THR A 36 -9.64 1.84 9.76
N GLY A 37 -10.85 1.35 10.02
CA GLY A 37 -11.45 1.41 11.35
C GLY A 37 -10.73 0.56 12.41
N ARG A 38 -9.79 -0.31 12.04
CA ARG A 38 -8.97 -1.08 13.00
C ARG A 38 -7.69 -0.35 13.42
N ASN A 39 -7.26 0.66 12.66
CA ASN A 39 -6.14 1.49 13.07
C ASN A 39 -6.56 2.36 14.27
N PRO A 40 -5.91 2.23 15.44
CA PRO A 40 -6.26 2.99 16.64
C PRO A 40 -6.18 4.51 16.44
N ASN A 41 -5.26 4.99 15.60
CA ASN A 41 -5.11 6.41 15.29
C ASN A 41 -6.31 6.93 14.49
N GLU A 42 -6.76 6.18 13.48
CA GLU A 42 -7.94 6.54 12.69
C GLU A 42 -9.24 6.39 13.47
N LEU A 43 -9.36 5.36 14.32
CA LEU A 43 -10.50 5.22 15.21
C LEU A 43 -10.62 6.42 16.16
N LYS A 44 -9.51 6.82 16.80
CA LYS A 44 -9.48 7.98 17.68
C LYS A 44 -9.82 9.27 16.92
N ARG A 45 -9.31 9.44 15.70
CA ARG A 45 -9.65 10.57 14.83
C ARG A 45 -11.15 10.63 14.58
N LEU A 46 -11.75 9.55 14.07
CA LEU A 46 -13.18 9.47 13.80
C LEU A 46 -14.02 9.76 15.05
N GLN A 47 -13.67 9.19 16.19
CA GLN A 47 -14.39 9.45 17.44
C GLN A 47 -14.30 10.91 17.89
N SER A 48 -13.22 11.63 17.56
CA SER A 48 -13.05 13.04 17.90
C SER A 48 -13.73 14.01 16.92
N GLU A 49 -13.98 13.59 15.69
CA GLU A 49 -14.63 14.40 14.65
C GLU A 49 -16.17 14.35 14.73
N HIS A 50 -16.72 13.39 15.49
CA HIS A 50 -18.17 13.19 15.63
C HIS A 50 -18.63 13.35 17.10
N PRO A 51 -19.92 13.67 17.34
CA PRO A 51 -20.49 13.74 18.68
C PRO A 51 -20.28 12.46 19.51
N ALA A 52 -20.21 12.62 20.84
CA ALA A 52 -19.89 11.52 21.75
C ALA A 52 -20.90 10.36 21.71
N ASP A 53 -22.18 10.63 21.40
CA ASP A 53 -23.21 9.60 21.24
C ASP A 53 -23.01 8.71 19.99
N GLU A 54 -22.12 9.11 19.08
CA GLU A 54 -21.79 8.38 17.86
C GLU A 54 -20.53 7.52 17.98
N ALA A 55 -19.76 7.66 19.06
CA ALA A 55 -18.42 7.07 19.20
C ALA A 55 -18.36 5.54 19.02
N GLN A 56 -19.48 4.84 19.28
CA GLN A 56 -19.62 3.39 19.11
C GLN A 56 -20.18 2.99 17.72
N SER A 57 -20.62 3.96 16.92
CA SER A 57 -21.21 3.74 15.60
C SER A 57 -20.34 4.22 14.44
N VAL A 58 -19.39 5.14 14.68
CA VAL A 58 -18.44 5.62 13.65
C VAL A 58 -17.66 4.47 13.01
N VAL A 59 -17.31 3.46 13.81
CA VAL A 59 -16.69 2.20 13.37
C VAL A 59 -17.44 1.03 13.98
N ARG A 60 -17.76 0.02 13.16
CA ARG A 60 -18.34 -1.26 13.59
C ARG A 60 -17.63 -2.39 12.90
N ASN A 61 -17.18 -3.39 13.65
CA ASN A 61 -16.42 -4.54 13.13
C ASN A 61 -15.20 -4.13 12.28
N GLY A 62 -14.50 -3.07 12.69
CA GLY A 62 -13.34 -2.52 11.97
C GLY A 62 -13.68 -1.71 10.72
N ARG A 63 -14.97 -1.53 10.39
CA ARG A 63 -15.45 -0.83 9.18
C ARG A 63 -16.18 0.47 9.52
N ILE A 64 -16.02 1.47 8.67
CA ILE A 64 -16.66 2.79 8.82
C ILE A 64 -18.17 2.64 8.64
N LEU A 65 -18.92 3.06 9.67
CA LEU A 65 -20.36 2.83 9.79
C LEU A 65 -20.78 1.36 9.55
N GLY A 66 -19.86 0.41 9.75
CA GLY A 66 -20.05 -1.02 9.50
C GLY A 66 -19.99 -1.47 8.04
N GLY A 67 -19.66 -0.59 7.10
CA GLY A 67 -19.69 -0.89 5.66
C GLY A 67 -18.33 -0.80 4.96
N LEU A 68 -17.71 0.38 4.99
CA LEU A 68 -16.49 0.66 4.23
C LEU A 68 -15.24 0.27 5.02
N GLU A 69 -14.25 -0.32 4.36
CA GLU A 69 -12.99 -0.70 5.00
C GLU A 69 -12.09 0.53 5.25
N PRO A 70 -11.72 1.34 4.23
CA PRO A 70 -10.89 2.50 4.45
C PRO A 70 -11.65 3.65 5.14
N SER A 71 -10.99 4.31 6.10
CA SER A 71 -11.42 5.54 6.76
C SER A 71 -11.17 6.79 5.91
N ARG A 72 -10.31 6.68 4.90
CA ARG A 72 -9.98 7.76 3.97
C ARG A 72 -9.99 7.25 2.54
N ALA A 73 -10.70 7.93 1.66
CA ALA A 73 -10.81 7.55 0.25
C ALA A 73 -11.23 8.75 -0.60
N PHE A 74 -10.86 8.72 -1.87
CA PHE A 74 -11.54 9.53 -2.90
C PHE A 74 -12.90 8.90 -3.22
N GLY A 75 -13.84 9.67 -3.77
CA GLY A 75 -15.18 9.14 -4.05
C GLY A 75 -15.97 8.84 -2.77
N ASP A 76 -16.56 7.65 -2.65
CA ASP A 76 -17.34 7.18 -1.49
C ASP A 76 -18.35 8.18 -0.94
N ALA A 77 -19.04 8.88 -1.86
CA ALA A 77 -19.99 9.94 -1.55
C ALA A 77 -21.08 9.53 -0.54
N ARG A 78 -21.44 8.24 -0.49
CA ARG A 78 -22.37 7.64 0.48
C ARG A 78 -22.00 7.90 1.94
N TYR A 79 -20.71 8.08 2.23
CA TYR A 79 -20.17 8.35 3.57
C TYR A 79 -19.81 9.84 3.79
N LYS A 80 -20.02 10.68 2.78
CA LYS A 80 -19.59 12.09 2.77
C LYS A 80 -20.75 13.08 2.67
N TRP A 81 -21.78 12.74 1.90
CA TRP A 81 -22.90 13.65 1.66
C TRP A 81 -24.02 13.46 2.68
N PRO A 82 -24.71 14.55 3.08
CA PRO A 82 -25.96 14.46 3.82
C PRO A 82 -26.99 13.57 3.12
N ARG A 83 -27.87 12.94 3.90
CA ARG A 83 -28.85 11.99 3.39
C ARG A 83 -29.78 12.65 2.37
N GLU A 84 -30.18 13.89 2.65
CA GLU A 84 -31.07 14.70 1.83
C GLU A 84 -30.45 14.93 0.45
N VAL A 85 -29.14 15.20 0.39
CA VAL A 85 -28.42 15.36 -0.88
C VAL A 85 -28.41 14.05 -1.66
N GLN A 86 -28.13 12.92 -1.00
CA GLN A 86 -28.14 11.61 -1.65
C GLN A 86 -29.53 11.27 -2.21
N GLU A 87 -30.60 11.58 -1.47
CA GLU A 87 -31.99 11.35 -1.89
C GLU A 87 -32.39 12.22 -3.09
N VAL A 88 -32.02 13.51 -3.08
CA VAL A 88 -32.27 14.41 -4.21
C VAL A 88 -31.56 13.91 -5.47
N LEU A 89 -30.30 13.48 -5.36
CA LEU A 89 -29.55 12.94 -6.49
C LEU A 89 -30.13 11.61 -6.99
N ASN A 90 -30.56 10.73 -6.09
CA ASN A 90 -31.22 9.47 -6.47
C ASN A 90 -32.49 9.73 -7.29
N LYS A 91 -33.36 10.62 -6.80
CA LYS A 91 -34.61 11.01 -7.49
C LYS A 91 -34.36 11.69 -8.82
N ALA A 92 -33.35 12.55 -8.90
CA ALA A 92 -33.08 13.34 -10.11
C ALA A 92 -32.42 12.50 -11.22
N PHE A 93 -31.54 11.56 -10.88
CA PHE A 93 -30.66 10.92 -11.86
C PHE A 93 -30.84 9.41 -12.00
N LEU A 94 -31.25 8.68 -10.95
CA LEU A 94 -31.27 7.22 -10.95
C LEU A 94 -32.68 6.65 -11.09
N GLU A 95 -33.63 7.17 -10.31
CA GLU A 95 -35.03 6.74 -10.41
C GLU A 95 -35.61 6.87 -11.84
N PRO A 96 -35.33 7.95 -12.61
CA PRO A 96 -35.81 8.05 -14.00
C PRO A 96 -35.22 6.99 -14.94
N ARG A 97 -34.08 6.38 -14.57
CA ARG A 97 -33.44 5.28 -15.31
C ARG A 97 -33.86 3.90 -14.81
N GLY A 98 -34.77 3.83 -13.81
CA GLY A 98 -35.10 2.57 -13.14
C GLY A 98 -33.97 2.02 -12.27
N GLU A 99 -32.99 2.86 -11.92
CA GLU A 99 -31.86 2.53 -11.06
C GLU A 99 -32.07 3.07 -9.65
N SER A 100 -31.30 2.58 -8.69
CA SER A 100 -31.35 3.07 -7.31
C SER A 100 -29.95 3.17 -6.71
N MET A 101 -29.69 4.28 -6.03
CA MET A 101 -28.51 4.46 -5.20
C MET A 101 -28.59 3.52 -3.99
N ARG A 102 -27.44 2.99 -3.60
CA ARG A 102 -27.33 2.19 -2.39
C ARG A 102 -27.70 3.05 -1.17
N ALA A 103 -28.74 2.65 -0.44
CA ALA A 103 -29.26 3.41 0.70
C ALA A 103 -28.16 3.80 1.71
N ALA A 104 -28.13 5.05 2.17
CA ALA A 104 -27.15 5.50 3.16
C ALA A 104 -27.22 4.69 4.47
N PRO A 105 -26.09 4.42 5.16
CA PRO A 105 -26.08 3.72 6.44
C PRO A 105 -27.08 4.36 7.43
N PRO A 106 -27.79 3.57 8.26
CA PRO A 106 -28.73 4.12 9.25
C PRO A 106 -28.05 5.05 10.26
N THR A 107 -26.76 4.82 10.54
CA THR A 107 -25.95 5.60 11.48
C THR A 107 -25.24 6.80 10.84
N LEU A 108 -25.53 7.14 9.58
CA LEU A 108 -25.04 8.36 8.94
C LEU A 108 -25.81 9.57 9.52
N LYS A 109 -25.28 10.18 10.58
CA LYS A 109 -25.89 11.32 11.30
C LYS A 109 -25.17 12.64 11.02
N THR A 110 -23.84 12.68 11.19
CA THR A 110 -23.00 13.88 11.06
C THR A 110 -21.91 13.71 10.00
N PRO A 111 -22.26 13.52 8.71
CA PRO A 111 -21.26 13.39 7.65
C PRO A 111 -20.40 14.67 7.51
N PRO A 112 -19.15 14.55 7.04
CA PRO A 112 -18.53 13.35 6.44
C PRO A 112 -17.85 12.42 7.46
N TYR A 113 -17.95 11.10 7.24
CA TYR A 113 -17.22 10.07 8.02
C TYR A 113 -15.96 9.55 7.30
N VAL A 114 -15.80 9.89 6.03
CA VAL A 114 -14.66 9.49 5.18
C VAL A 114 -14.11 10.74 4.52
N ILE A 115 -12.79 10.93 4.57
CA ILE A 115 -12.13 12.11 3.99
C ILE A 115 -11.10 11.70 2.94
N PRO A 116 -10.84 12.52 1.91
CA PRO A 116 -9.79 12.22 0.93
C PRO A 116 -8.39 12.67 1.39
N THR A 117 -8.29 13.35 2.53
CA THR A 117 -7.05 14.00 3.00
C THR A 117 -5.97 12.96 3.33
N PRO A 118 -4.82 12.98 2.64
CA PRO A 118 -3.77 12.00 2.89
C PRO A 118 -3.05 12.24 4.22
N VAL A 119 -2.41 11.19 4.75
CA VAL A 119 -1.32 11.32 5.73
C VAL A 119 -0.01 11.31 4.97
N VAL A 120 0.88 12.27 5.28
CA VAL A 120 2.16 12.43 4.60
C VAL A 120 3.31 12.04 5.53
N THR A 121 4.12 11.09 5.09
CA THR A 121 5.39 10.72 5.72
C THR A 121 6.54 11.27 4.90
N HIS A 122 7.50 11.91 5.56
CA HIS A 122 8.75 12.36 4.95
C HIS A 122 9.92 11.50 5.42
N ARG A 123 10.71 10.98 4.47
CA ARG A 123 11.97 10.28 4.74
C ARG A 123 13.11 10.88 3.94
N PRO A 124 14.21 11.32 4.58
CA PRO A 124 15.41 11.72 3.87
C PRO A 124 15.97 10.55 3.04
N LEU A 125 16.39 10.81 1.81
CA LEU A 125 17.12 9.84 1.01
C LEU A 125 18.61 10.09 1.29
N THR A 126 19.25 9.19 2.05
CA THR A 126 20.62 9.37 2.54
C THR A 126 21.67 9.34 1.44
N PHE A 127 21.33 8.82 0.25
CA PHE A 127 22.16 8.87 -0.95
C PHE A 127 22.04 10.20 -1.73
N LEU A 128 21.28 11.18 -1.21
CA LEU A 128 21.19 12.52 -1.79
C LEU A 128 21.89 13.57 -0.89
N PRO A 129 22.61 14.55 -1.48
CA PRO A 129 22.88 14.72 -2.91
C PRO A 129 23.76 13.59 -3.46
N LEU A 130 23.58 13.23 -4.74
CA LEU A 130 24.39 12.20 -5.39
C LEU A 130 25.88 12.57 -5.26
N PRO A 131 26.76 11.60 -4.92
CA PRO A 131 28.19 11.89 -4.80
C PRO A 131 28.71 12.49 -6.09
N SER A 132 29.36 13.66 -6.02
CA SER A 132 30.01 14.27 -7.19
C SER A 132 31.34 13.58 -7.55
N ASP A 133 31.83 12.69 -6.68
CA ASP A 133 33.06 11.93 -6.85
C ASP A 133 32.88 10.50 -6.32
N ALA A 134 33.36 9.53 -7.11
CA ALA A 134 33.33 8.08 -6.83
C ALA A 134 34.22 7.68 -5.64
N SER A 135 34.97 8.62 -5.06
CA SER A 135 35.81 8.43 -3.87
C SER A 135 35.05 8.44 -2.53
N THR A 136 33.76 8.80 -2.54
CA THR A 136 32.94 8.80 -1.31
C THR A 136 32.56 7.37 -0.92
N PRO A 137 32.88 6.89 0.29
CA PRO A 137 32.55 5.53 0.69
C PRO A 137 31.03 5.33 0.72
N ALA A 138 30.58 4.21 0.15
CA ALA A 138 29.17 3.85 0.13
C ALA A 138 28.61 3.79 1.56
N PRO A 139 27.37 4.28 1.80
CA PRO A 139 26.78 4.23 3.11
C PRO A 139 26.50 2.78 3.50
N ARG A 140 26.95 2.38 4.69
CA ARG A 140 26.67 1.05 5.27
C ARG A 140 25.18 0.75 5.45
N SER A 141 24.34 1.78 5.48
CA SER A 141 22.88 1.67 5.51
C SER A 141 22.28 2.48 4.37
N ALA A 142 21.73 1.80 3.37
CA ALA A 142 21.22 2.42 2.14
C ALA A 142 19.79 1.97 1.84
N LEU A 143 18.88 2.92 1.62
CA LEU A 143 17.55 2.63 1.08
C LEU A 143 17.73 2.20 -0.39
N ARG A 144 17.41 0.93 -0.70
CA ARG A 144 17.65 0.35 -2.04
C ARG A 144 16.39 0.27 -2.89
N PHE A 145 15.22 0.13 -2.26
CA PHE A 145 13.95 0.10 -2.98
C PHE A 145 12.76 0.51 -2.11
N LEU A 146 11.65 0.82 -2.78
CA LEU A 146 10.34 1.14 -2.25
C LEU A 146 9.30 0.30 -3.00
N VAL A 147 8.44 -0.38 -2.25
CA VAL A 147 7.28 -1.11 -2.78
C VAL A 147 6.03 -0.33 -2.43
N LEU A 148 5.23 0.02 -3.43
CA LEU A 148 3.89 0.56 -3.30
C LEU A 148 2.91 -0.52 -3.77
N ALA A 149 1.97 -0.93 -2.93
CA ALA A 149 0.98 -1.92 -3.35
C ALA A 149 -0.38 -1.74 -2.67
N THR A 150 -1.42 -2.24 -3.34
CA THR A 150 -2.77 -2.36 -2.77
C THR A 150 -2.81 -3.42 -1.68
N ASP A 151 -3.85 -3.37 -0.84
CA ASP A 151 -4.10 -4.34 0.22
C ASP A 151 -4.14 -5.79 -0.26
N GLY A 152 -4.56 -6.04 -1.50
CA GLY A 152 -4.49 -7.37 -2.11
C GLY A 152 -3.10 -8.03 -2.07
N LEU A 153 -2.00 -7.27 -2.04
CA LEU A 153 -0.66 -7.83 -1.79
C LEU A 153 -0.43 -8.10 -0.30
N TRP A 154 -0.72 -7.11 0.54
CA TRP A 154 -0.41 -7.11 1.98
C TRP A 154 -1.28 -8.06 2.81
N ASP A 155 -2.41 -8.49 2.25
CA ASP A 155 -3.27 -9.55 2.77
C ASP A 155 -2.63 -10.94 2.59
N GLU A 156 -1.78 -11.11 1.56
CA GLU A 156 -1.17 -12.39 1.20
C GLU A 156 0.28 -12.54 1.69
N LEU A 157 1.04 -11.44 1.74
CA LEU A 157 2.46 -11.43 2.13
C LEU A 157 2.72 -10.51 3.33
N SER A 158 3.65 -10.92 4.20
CA SER A 158 4.17 -10.04 5.25
C SER A 158 5.10 -8.97 4.66
N ASN A 159 5.33 -7.88 5.42
CA ASN A 159 6.25 -6.83 4.99
C ASN A 159 7.68 -7.40 4.81
N GLU A 160 8.05 -8.32 5.70
CA GLU A 160 9.31 -9.04 5.71
C GLU A 160 9.46 -9.96 4.50
N ASP A 161 8.41 -10.73 4.15
CA ASP A 161 8.43 -11.59 2.96
C ASP A 161 8.59 -10.76 1.69
N VAL A 162 7.87 -9.64 1.57
CA VAL A 162 7.99 -8.73 0.41
C VAL A 162 9.41 -8.21 0.29
N VAL A 163 10.02 -7.73 1.38
CA VAL A 163 11.39 -7.21 1.34
C VAL A 163 12.41 -8.32 1.04
N ALA A 164 12.23 -9.53 1.59
CA ALA A 164 13.10 -10.67 1.31
C ALA A 164 13.01 -11.15 -0.15
N LEU A 165 11.80 -11.20 -0.71
CA LEU A 165 11.56 -11.56 -2.11
C LEU A 165 12.20 -10.54 -3.06
N VAL A 166 11.97 -9.23 -2.83
CA VAL A 166 12.62 -8.19 -3.63
C VAL A 166 14.14 -8.29 -3.49
N GLY A 167 14.68 -8.30 -2.26
CA GLY A 167 16.13 -8.36 -2.02
C GLY A 167 16.78 -9.58 -2.68
N GLY A 168 16.14 -10.75 -2.62
CA GLY A 168 16.59 -11.96 -3.31
C GLY A 168 16.54 -11.83 -4.83
N HIS A 169 15.50 -11.21 -5.38
CA HIS A 169 15.37 -10.96 -6.81
C HIS A 169 16.49 -10.04 -7.32
N LEU A 170 16.77 -8.94 -6.60
CA LEU A 170 17.85 -8.01 -6.94
C LEU A 170 19.24 -8.66 -6.83
N ALA A 171 19.39 -9.63 -5.91
CA ALA A 171 20.61 -10.43 -5.78
C ALA A 171 20.76 -11.51 -6.86
N GLY A 172 19.82 -11.61 -7.80
CA GLY A 172 19.88 -12.55 -8.92
C GLY A 172 19.50 -13.99 -8.56
N LEU A 173 18.80 -14.21 -7.45
CA LEU A 173 18.28 -15.54 -7.10
C LEU A 173 17.33 -16.03 -8.19
N ARG A 174 17.37 -17.34 -8.49
CA ARG A 174 16.55 -17.98 -9.53
C ARG A 174 16.05 -19.36 -9.10
N GLY A 175 14.93 -19.79 -9.67
CA GLY A 175 14.30 -21.08 -9.44
C GLY A 175 13.47 -21.13 -8.15
N THR A 176 13.21 -22.34 -7.66
CA THR A 176 12.38 -22.58 -6.48
C THR A 176 13.24 -22.61 -5.22
N ILE A 177 13.01 -21.69 -4.29
CA ILE A 177 13.81 -21.55 -3.06
C ILE A 177 12.94 -21.85 -1.83
N PRO A 178 13.30 -22.81 -0.97
CA PRO A 178 12.59 -23.04 0.29
C PRO A 178 12.46 -21.77 1.14
N LYS A 179 11.32 -21.55 1.80
CA LYS A 179 11.10 -20.33 2.61
C LYS A 179 12.16 -20.15 3.70
N ALA A 180 12.52 -21.24 4.38
CA ALA A 180 13.57 -21.25 5.40
C ALA A 180 14.96 -20.90 4.83
N GLU A 181 15.24 -21.30 3.59
CA GLU A 181 16.51 -20.98 2.91
C GLU A 181 16.55 -19.51 2.49
N LEU A 182 15.44 -18.96 1.98
CA LEU A 182 15.36 -17.53 1.67
C LEU A 182 15.60 -16.67 2.93
N ALA A 183 14.99 -17.03 4.07
CA ALA A 183 15.19 -16.32 5.33
C ALA A 183 16.66 -16.30 5.80
N GLN A 184 17.44 -17.33 5.46
CA GLN A 184 18.88 -17.38 5.75
C GLN A 184 19.71 -16.56 4.76
N ARG A 185 19.32 -16.57 3.47
CA ARG A 185 20.05 -15.86 2.40
C ARG A 185 19.77 -14.36 2.39
N VAL A 186 18.55 -13.97 2.74
CA VAL A 186 18.05 -12.60 2.72
C VAL A 186 17.42 -12.31 4.08
N PRO A 187 18.23 -12.19 5.16
CA PRO A 187 17.71 -11.95 6.49
C PRO A 187 17.04 -10.58 6.54
N THR A 188 15.87 -10.52 7.17
CA THR A 188 15.11 -9.28 7.38
C THR A 188 15.01 -8.94 8.86
N VAL A 189 15.05 -7.66 9.18
CA VAL A 189 14.83 -7.12 10.52
C VAL A 189 13.77 -6.04 10.48
N ALA A 190 12.92 -5.99 11.51
CA ALA A 190 11.90 -4.97 11.63
C ALA A 190 12.53 -3.62 11.96
N GLY A 191 12.26 -2.62 11.12
CA GLY A 191 12.48 -1.20 11.42
C GLY A 191 11.18 -0.59 11.95
N SER A 192 10.51 0.23 11.13
CA SER A 192 9.14 0.67 11.42
C SER A 192 8.11 -0.38 11.01
N ALA A 193 7.32 -0.88 11.97
CA ALA A 193 6.29 -1.90 11.73
C ALA A 193 5.00 -1.35 11.08
N GLY A 194 4.75 -0.04 11.18
CA GLY A 194 3.49 0.56 10.74
C GLY A 194 2.29 0.10 11.58
N VAL A 195 1.08 0.25 11.03
CA VAL A 195 -0.17 -0.25 11.62
C VAL A 195 -0.92 -1.03 10.56
N ASP A 196 -1.10 -2.33 10.77
CA ASP A 196 -1.91 -3.20 9.91
C ASP A 196 -3.41 -2.90 10.14
N GLY A 197 -4.15 -2.62 9.06
CA GLY A 197 -5.57 -2.29 9.11
C GLY A 197 -6.52 -3.49 9.16
N LYS A 198 -5.97 -4.72 9.09
CA LYS A 198 -6.71 -5.99 8.99
C LYS A 198 -6.14 -7.03 9.96
N GLU A 199 -7.01 -7.91 10.44
CA GLU A 199 -6.60 -9.09 11.21
C GLU A 199 -5.98 -10.12 10.27
N LYS A 200 -4.68 -10.37 10.39
CA LYS A 200 -4.02 -11.43 9.62
C LYS A 200 -4.32 -12.79 10.25
N ALA A 201 -4.83 -13.71 9.44
CA ALA A 201 -4.81 -15.12 9.82
C ALA A 201 -3.36 -15.55 9.98
N VAL A 202 -3.01 -16.19 11.10
CA VAL A 202 -1.65 -16.72 11.33
C VAL A 202 -1.41 -17.86 10.34
N ARG A 203 -0.88 -17.54 9.16
CA ARG A 203 -0.43 -18.53 8.19
C ARG A 203 0.98 -18.96 8.60
N SER A 204 1.20 -20.27 8.73
CA SER A 204 2.51 -20.86 9.03
C SER A 204 3.55 -20.45 7.97
N THR A 205 4.40 -19.46 8.27
CA THR A 205 5.31 -18.81 7.31
C THR A 205 6.50 -19.66 6.88
N GLN A 206 6.76 -20.79 7.54
CA GLN A 206 8.03 -21.53 7.37
C GLN A 206 7.97 -22.75 6.46
N ARG A 207 6.78 -23.22 6.06
CA ARG A 207 6.64 -24.38 5.16
C ARG A 207 6.40 -23.93 3.72
N GLY A 208 7.02 -24.64 2.79
CA GLY A 208 6.90 -24.39 1.35
C GLY A 208 8.14 -23.71 0.75
N SER A 209 7.96 -23.15 -0.43
CA SER A 209 8.99 -22.48 -1.22
C SER A 209 8.47 -21.19 -1.83
N TRP A 210 9.39 -20.40 -2.39
CA TRP A 210 9.16 -19.20 -3.19
C TRP A 210 9.64 -19.45 -4.62
N ALA A 211 9.02 -18.80 -5.60
CA ALA A 211 9.40 -18.89 -7.02
C ALA A 211 10.18 -17.64 -7.45
N PHE A 212 11.39 -17.83 -7.98
CA PHE A 212 12.25 -16.79 -8.54
C PHE A 212 12.44 -17.00 -10.05
N GLU A 213 11.36 -16.81 -10.80
CA GLU A 213 11.32 -17.11 -12.25
C GLU A 213 11.00 -15.89 -13.11
N ASP A 214 10.47 -14.82 -12.52
CA ASP A 214 10.02 -13.63 -13.24
C ASP A 214 11.14 -12.60 -13.39
N ASP A 215 11.20 -11.94 -14.55
CA ASP A 215 12.15 -10.84 -14.79
C ASP A 215 11.71 -9.53 -14.12
N ASN A 216 10.40 -9.28 -14.05
CA ASN A 216 9.85 -8.09 -13.42
C ASN A 216 9.57 -8.32 -11.93
N VAL A 217 10.09 -7.43 -11.07
CA VAL A 217 9.96 -7.54 -9.60
C VAL A 217 8.50 -7.44 -9.13
N GLY A 218 7.68 -6.62 -9.78
CA GLY A 218 6.24 -6.52 -9.48
C GLY A 218 5.50 -7.82 -9.79
N THR A 219 5.74 -8.41 -10.96
CA THR A 219 5.20 -9.73 -11.33
C THR A 219 5.69 -10.81 -10.36
N HIS A 220 6.96 -10.77 -9.98
CA HIS A 220 7.55 -11.68 -8.99
C HIS A 220 6.80 -11.65 -7.65
N LEU A 221 6.47 -10.46 -7.16
CA LEU A 221 5.68 -10.30 -5.93
C LEU A 221 4.25 -10.82 -6.08
N ILE A 222 3.56 -10.48 -7.18
CA ILE A 222 2.20 -10.96 -7.46
C ILE A 222 2.15 -12.49 -7.54
N ARG A 223 3.11 -13.11 -8.23
CA ARG A 223 3.22 -14.58 -8.32
C ARG A 223 3.33 -15.19 -6.93
N ASN A 224 4.25 -14.69 -6.10
CA ASN A 224 4.51 -15.27 -4.79
C ASN A 224 3.37 -15.01 -3.80
N ALA A 225 2.64 -13.90 -3.94
CA ALA A 225 1.41 -13.65 -3.18
C ALA A 225 0.32 -14.68 -3.50
N LEU A 226 0.11 -14.99 -4.78
CA LEU A 226 -0.98 -15.88 -5.21
C LEU A 226 -0.64 -17.38 -5.14
N GLY A 227 0.64 -17.75 -5.32
CA GLY A 227 1.06 -19.13 -5.48
C GLY A 227 2.28 -19.54 -4.66
N SER A 228 3.03 -18.59 -4.08
CA SER A 228 4.38 -18.86 -3.56
C SER A 228 5.19 -19.67 -4.60
N GLY A 229 5.88 -20.74 -4.20
CA GLY A 229 6.56 -21.68 -5.11
C GLY A 229 5.68 -22.80 -5.70
N ASP A 230 4.36 -22.79 -5.49
CA ASP A 230 3.42 -23.79 -6.02
C ASP A 230 2.76 -23.29 -7.31
N ALA A 231 3.32 -23.73 -8.45
CA ALA A 231 2.82 -23.37 -9.77
C ALA A 231 1.42 -23.92 -10.07
N GLU A 232 1.05 -25.08 -9.52
CA GLU A 232 -0.27 -25.69 -9.74
C GLU A 232 -1.36 -24.89 -8.99
N HIS A 233 -1.08 -24.50 -7.75
CA HIS A 233 -1.98 -23.64 -6.98
C HIS A 233 -2.19 -22.29 -7.67
N LEU A 234 -1.10 -21.66 -8.11
CA LEU A 234 -1.16 -20.40 -8.86
C LEU A 234 -2.08 -20.54 -10.09
N GLN A 235 -1.84 -21.56 -10.93
CA GLN A 235 -2.62 -21.80 -12.14
C GLN A 235 -4.11 -22.00 -11.83
N LYS A 236 -4.45 -22.77 -10.79
CA LYS A 236 -5.83 -22.95 -10.35
C LYS A 236 -6.46 -21.62 -9.96
N LEU A 237 -5.77 -20.81 -9.16
CA LEU A 237 -6.29 -19.55 -8.64
C LEU A 237 -6.54 -18.53 -9.77
N VAL A 238 -5.57 -18.35 -10.68
CA VAL A 238 -5.69 -17.38 -11.79
C VAL A 238 -6.68 -17.83 -12.86
N SER A 239 -6.96 -19.14 -12.99
CA SER A 239 -7.95 -19.68 -13.93
C SER A 239 -9.40 -19.41 -13.52
N ILE A 240 -9.64 -18.94 -12.28
CA ILE A 240 -10.99 -18.60 -11.81
C ILE A 240 -11.48 -17.33 -12.53
N PRO A 241 -12.59 -17.38 -13.29
CA PRO A 241 -13.08 -16.24 -14.07
C PRO A 241 -13.87 -15.25 -13.22
N ALA A 242 -14.01 -14.03 -13.72
CA ALA A 242 -14.97 -13.07 -13.18
C ALA A 242 -16.42 -13.61 -13.35
N PRO A 243 -17.34 -13.34 -12.39
CA PRO A 243 -17.15 -12.57 -11.16
C PRO A 243 -16.67 -13.42 -9.95
N HIS A 244 -16.43 -14.71 -10.13
CA HIS A 244 -16.10 -15.64 -9.04
C HIS A 244 -14.72 -15.38 -8.44
N SER A 245 -13.76 -14.88 -9.22
CA SER A 245 -12.39 -14.58 -8.82
C SER A 245 -12.30 -13.76 -7.52
N ARG A 246 -13.18 -12.77 -7.34
CA ARG A 246 -13.20 -11.89 -6.15
C ARG A 246 -13.44 -12.61 -4.82
N ARG A 247 -13.88 -13.88 -4.84
CA ARG A 247 -14.04 -14.70 -3.63
C ARG A 247 -12.75 -15.39 -3.18
N PHE A 248 -11.74 -15.41 -4.05
CA PHE A 248 -10.49 -16.16 -3.85
C PHE A 248 -9.26 -15.26 -3.84
N ARG A 249 -9.32 -14.09 -4.47
CA ARG A 249 -8.26 -13.08 -4.47
C ARG A 249 -8.85 -11.69 -4.62
N ASP A 250 -8.13 -10.70 -4.11
CA ASP A 250 -8.41 -9.30 -4.41
C ASP A 250 -7.64 -8.83 -5.65
N ASP A 251 -7.95 -7.62 -6.11
CA ASP A 251 -7.20 -6.92 -7.15
C ASP A 251 -5.81 -6.52 -6.58
N ILE A 252 -4.73 -7.07 -7.17
CA ILE A 252 -3.36 -6.82 -6.71
C ILE A 252 -2.66 -5.90 -7.69
N THR A 253 -2.22 -4.74 -7.21
CA THR A 253 -1.35 -3.82 -7.96
C THR A 253 -0.06 -3.60 -7.18
N VAL A 254 1.08 -3.73 -7.84
CA VAL A 254 2.41 -3.58 -7.23
C VAL A 254 3.26 -2.67 -8.10
N THR A 255 3.89 -1.67 -7.50
CA THR A 255 4.93 -0.83 -8.09
C THR A 255 6.18 -0.94 -7.24
N VAL A 256 7.29 -1.36 -7.86
CA VAL A 256 8.60 -1.41 -7.20
C VAL A 256 9.47 -0.32 -7.80
N VAL A 257 9.92 0.61 -6.97
CA VAL A 257 10.89 1.65 -7.30
C VAL A 257 12.20 1.27 -6.64
N TRP A 258 13.28 1.20 -7.41
CA TRP A 258 14.62 0.92 -6.91
C TRP A 258 15.62 1.89 -7.49
N TRP A 259 16.76 2.02 -6.83
CA TRP A 259 17.84 2.90 -7.25
C TRP A 259 19.00 2.08 -7.78
N GLU A 260 19.63 2.58 -8.83
CA GLU A 260 20.76 1.94 -9.48
C GLU A 260 21.95 2.86 -9.43
N ASP A 261 23.07 2.32 -8.97
CA ASP A 261 24.32 3.05 -8.92
C ASP A 261 24.97 3.06 -10.32
N GLY A 262 25.50 4.20 -10.77
CA GLY A 262 26.35 4.30 -11.97
C GLY A 262 25.66 4.37 -13.33
N ARG A 263 24.32 4.43 -13.41
CA ARG A 263 23.57 4.67 -14.68
C ARG A 263 23.10 6.12 -14.87
N GLU A 264 23.66 7.04 -14.11
CA GLU A 264 23.28 8.47 -14.08
C GLU A 264 23.34 9.11 -15.47
N ALA A 265 24.36 8.78 -16.27
CA ALA A 265 24.54 9.30 -17.63
C ALA A 265 23.46 8.82 -18.64
N GLN A 266 22.72 7.76 -18.31
CA GLN A 266 21.64 7.21 -19.13
C GLN A 266 20.25 7.68 -18.67
N ALA A 267 20.18 8.38 -17.53
CA ALA A 267 18.92 8.86 -16.98
C ALA A 267 18.37 10.03 -17.82
N GLN A 268 17.22 9.82 -18.45
CA GLN A 268 16.47 10.91 -19.11
C GLN A 268 15.71 11.70 -18.04
N ALA A 269 16.30 12.78 -17.54
CA ALA A 269 15.64 13.67 -16.60
C ALA A 269 14.77 14.69 -17.36
N GLU A 270 13.46 14.44 -17.46
CA GLU A 270 12.52 15.52 -17.80
C GLU A 270 12.34 16.43 -16.58
N ARG A 271 12.86 17.66 -16.68
CA ARG A 271 12.61 18.70 -15.68
C ARG A 271 11.17 19.17 -15.81
N VAL A 272 10.27 18.65 -14.99
CA VAL A 272 8.95 19.24 -14.78
C VAL A 272 9.15 20.54 -14.00
N ALA A 273 9.22 21.66 -14.71
CA ALA A 273 9.28 22.97 -14.11
C ALA A 273 7.94 23.27 -13.41
N VAL A 274 7.90 23.12 -12.09
CA VAL A 274 6.81 23.70 -11.29
C VAL A 274 7.13 25.19 -11.16
N ALA A 275 6.41 26.01 -11.91
CA ALA A 275 6.56 27.45 -11.85
C ALA A 275 6.24 27.95 -10.42
N PRO A 276 7.12 28.76 -9.79
CA PRO A 276 6.81 29.36 -8.50
C PRO A 276 5.63 30.32 -8.65
N GLY A 277 4.67 30.20 -7.73
CA GLY A 277 3.31 30.71 -7.87
C GLY A 277 3.18 32.18 -8.26
N GLN A 278 2.27 32.45 -9.20
CA GLN A 278 1.52 33.68 -9.19
C GLN A 278 0.36 33.52 -8.21
N ALA A 279 0.46 34.24 -7.10
CA ALA A 279 -0.65 34.47 -6.20
C ALA A 279 -1.79 35.16 -6.96
N GLY A 280 -3.01 34.63 -6.84
CA GLY A 280 -4.25 35.33 -7.14
C GLY A 280 -4.71 35.30 -8.59
N GLU A 281 -5.44 34.25 -8.96
CA GLU A 281 -6.76 34.42 -9.59
C GLU A 281 -7.54 33.11 -9.52
N GLN A 282 -8.82 33.20 -9.15
CA GLN A 282 -9.74 32.07 -9.02
C GLN A 282 -9.91 31.36 -10.36
N ALA A 283 -9.30 30.20 -10.54
CA ALA A 283 -9.66 29.30 -11.63
C ALA A 283 -11.02 28.65 -11.31
N LYS A 284 -12.09 29.25 -11.84
CA LYS A 284 -13.43 28.65 -11.87
C LYS A 284 -13.37 27.30 -12.56
N ALA A 285 -13.76 26.24 -11.84
CA ALA A 285 -14.05 24.95 -12.45
C ALA A 285 -15.20 25.13 -13.46
N LYS A 286 -14.96 24.76 -14.72
CA LYS A 286 -16.04 24.45 -15.66
C LYS A 286 -16.37 22.97 -15.47
N LEU A 287 -17.68 22.70 -15.39
CA LEU A 287 -18.30 21.39 -15.22
C LEU A 287 -17.72 20.32 -16.15
#